data_AF-A0A842PUU2-F1
#
_entry.id   AF-A0A842PUU2-F1
#
_cell.length_a   1.000
_cell.length_b   1.000
_cell.length_c   1.000
_cell.angle_alpha   90.00
_cell.angle_beta   90.00
_cell.angle_gamma   90.00
#
_symmetry.space_group_name_H-M   'P 1'
#
loop_
_entity.id
_entity.type
_entity.pdbx_description
1 polymer ?
#
loop_
_entity_poly.entity_id
_entity_poly.type
_entity_poly.pdbx_seq_one_letter_code
_entity_poly.pdbx_strand_id
1 'polypeptide(L)'
;MPLLDDFSGFEFEDLMEDVFRNLGYENVHQARKTADEGRDILMEEVVDETRRGVVVECKHTGSVGRPVVQKLHSAIATYDYDGPKRGIVVTTGQFSAPAEEYATRLRQNGDPYPIELIDGTDLRDIADEVGLDLYNGRIEILCDETLRPFDPASGVDAPVREAARDIQNLDADALPEPHKLVDFQPYLTISARIDAVFETSVGVIHRVNESNRFVVHATRGEPSVADSRLADLIANNGQQAVELDSNRFSTMFDDVDVTRYGQTETDYKEWAVSRLQQHHTTTVSYTGGNNVTYEKTCEPKQSDISIQAISPLYVPRVRQTLQLQQYTYPYSYYAAGPSRVAIEDEIHRCVHCEKETAKSYTYCANCGSINCDSHIKTERLEGTPVCTRRICVNFHSLGRWIYCVPLFRRLRSYYTRL
;
A
#
# COMPACT_ATOMS: atom_id res chain seq x y z
N MET A 1 -1.76 22.61 -6.81
CA MET A 1 -0.99 23.03 -5.62
C MET A 1 0.25 22.18 -5.61
N PRO A 2 1.46 22.76 -5.72
CA PRO A 2 2.67 21.94 -5.68
C PRO A 2 2.91 21.52 -4.23
N LEU A 3 3.07 20.22 -4.01
CA LEU A 3 3.07 19.59 -2.68
C LEU A 3 4.29 19.91 -1.81
N LEU A 4 5.24 20.67 -2.35
CA LEU A 4 6.35 21.21 -1.58
C LEU A 4 5.85 22.20 -0.51
N ASP A 5 4.70 22.86 -0.69
CA ASP A 5 4.23 23.93 0.20
C ASP A 5 3.79 23.48 1.61
N ASP A 6 3.63 22.17 1.85
CA ASP A 6 3.11 21.60 3.10
C ASP A 6 4.20 21.06 4.05
N PHE A 7 5.49 21.17 3.70
CA PHE A 7 6.59 20.69 4.56
C PHE A 7 6.92 21.65 5.70
N SER A 8 7.22 21.10 6.88
CA SER A 8 8.05 21.83 7.84
C SER A 8 9.50 21.90 7.34
N GLY A 9 10.27 22.88 7.85
CA GLY A 9 11.69 22.99 7.49
C GLY A 9 12.49 21.71 7.75
N PHE A 10 12.20 21.01 8.84
CA PHE A 10 12.86 19.75 9.20
C PHE A 10 12.49 18.60 8.26
N GLU A 11 11.22 18.46 7.89
CA GLU A 11 10.82 17.40 6.95
C GLU A 11 11.42 17.63 5.56
N PHE A 12 11.63 18.89 5.16
CA PHE A 12 12.35 19.22 3.94
C PHE A 12 13.85 18.85 4.04
N GLU A 13 14.48 19.01 5.20
CA GLU A 13 15.85 18.55 5.44
C GLU A 13 15.97 17.02 5.35
N ASP A 14 15.03 16.29 5.97
CA ASP A 14 14.97 14.82 5.90
C ASP A 14 14.85 14.34 4.45
N LEU A 15 13.94 14.94 3.66
CA LEU A 15 13.77 14.65 2.24
C LEU A 15 15.06 14.85 1.44
N MET A 16 15.77 15.94 1.71
CA MET A 16 16.97 16.29 0.93
C MET A 16 18.15 15.36 1.21
N GLU A 17 18.34 14.87 2.44
CA GLU A 17 19.35 13.86 2.77
C GLU A 17 19.20 12.62 1.88
N ASP A 18 17.96 12.27 1.66
CA ASP A 18 17.48 11.12 0.96
C ASP A 18 17.61 11.30 -0.58
N VAL A 19 17.30 12.49 -1.10
CA VAL A 19 17.61 12.88 -2.50
C VAL A 19 19.11 12.77 -2.77
N PHE A 20 19.96 13.32 -1.90
CA PHE A 20 21.41 13.31 -2.11
C PHE A 20 22.01 11.90 -2.08
N ARG A 21 21.49 11.00 -1.24
CA ARG A 21 21.90 9.58 -1.27
C ARG A 21 21.62 8.95 -2.63
N ASN A 22 20.44 9.19 -3.20
CA ASN A 22 20.06 8.65 -4.51
C ASN A 22 20.86 9.27 -5.66
N LEU A 23 21.32 10.51 -5.51
CA LEU A 23 22.27 11.16 -6.43
C LEU A 23 23.71 10.62 -6.33
N GLY A 24 23.99 9.71 -5.39
CA GLY A 24 25.30 9.07 -5.24
C GLY A 24 26.28 9.82 -4.34
N TYR A 25 25.82 10.78 -3.53
CA TYR A 25 26.67 11.38 -2.49
C TYR A 25 26.96 10.38 -1.37
N GLU A 26 28.17 10.44 -0.82
CA GLU A 26 28.64 9.56 0.26
C GLU A 26 28.47 10.24 1.63
N ASN A 27 28.37 9.44 2.69
CA ASN A 27 28.35 9.92 4.08
C ASN A 27 27.31 11.04 4.36
N VAL A 28 26.13 10.98 3.72
CA VAL A 28 25.07 11.99 3.90
C VAL A 28 24.43 11.86 5.29
N HIS A 29 24.50 12.92 6.09
CA HIS A 29 23.90 13.00 7.42
C HIS A 29 23.57 14.44 7.84
N GLN A 30 22.54 14.61 8.66
CA GLN A 30 22.21 15.91 9.27
C GLN A 30 23.27 16.38 10.27
N ALA A 31 23.51 17.69 10.30
CA ALA A 31 24.34 18.31 11.33
C ALA A 31 23.66 18.25 12.71
N ARG A 32 24.43 18.10 13.79
CA ARG A 32 23.88 18.02 15.16
C ARG A 32 23.01 19.24 15.48
N LYS A 33 21.75 19.00 15.90
CA LYS A 33 20.65 19.93 16.19
C LYS A 33 20.91 21.02 17.27
N THR A 34 22.15 21.29 17.66
CA THR A 34 22.49 22.12 18.84
C THR A 34 23.04 23.51 18.54
N ALA A 35 23.26 23.93 17.29
CA ALA A 35 23.55 25.33 16.99
C ALA A 35 23.22 25.66 15.52
N ASP A 36 22.47 26.75 15.34
CA ASP A 36 22.01 27.37 14.09
C ASP A 36 23.16 27.98 13.25
N GLU A 37 24.21 27.18 12.98
CA GLU A 37 25.43 27.61 12.25
C GLU A 37 25.23 27.72 10.73
N GLY A 38 24.03 27.45 10.21
CA GLY A 38 23.76 27.44 8.77
C GLY A 38 24.38 26.24 8.07
N ARG A 39 24.15 25.05 8.64
CA ARG A 39 24.54 23.74 8.13
C ARG A 39 23.42 22.76 8.48
N ASP A 40 22.67 22.33 7.49
CA ASP A 40 21.57 21.39 7.71
C ASP A 40 22.04 19.96 7.41
N ILE A 41 22.72 19.75 6.27
CA ILE A 41 23.26 18.43 5.86
C ILE A 41 24.76 18.54 5.58
N LEU A 42 25.51 17.50 5.97
CA LEU A 42 26.91 17.29 5.62
C LEU A 42 27.05 15.99 4.81
N MET A 43 27.85 16.05 3.75
CA MET A 43 28.09 14.90 2.88
C MET A 43 29.43 15.00 2.16
N GLU A 44 29.80 13.94 1.45
CA GLU A 44 31.02 13.86 0.64
C GLU A 44 30.68 13.54 -0.81
N GLU A 45 31.45 14.09 -1.75
CA GLU A 45 31.43 13.70 -3.16
C GLU A 45 32.83 13.26 -3.61
N VAL A 46 32.91 12.37 -4.59
CA VAL A 46 34.16 11.95 -5.22
C VAL A 46 34.13 12.38 -6.69
N VAL A 47 34.98 13.35 -7.04
CA VAL A 47 35.10 13.88 -8.41
C VAL A 47 36.56 13.78 -8.83
N ASP A 48 36.83 13.09 -9.93
CA ASP A 48 38.20 12.85 -10.44
C ASP A 48 39.15 12.30 -9.36
N GLU A 49 38.71 11.25 -8.64
CA GLU A 49 39.42 10.63 -7.50
C GLU A 49 39.69 11.57 -6.31
N THR A 50 39.20 12.82 -6.37
CA THR A 50 39.35 13.81 -5.30
C THR A 50 38.09 13.85 -4.46
N ARG A 51 38.22 13.52 -3.18
CA ARG A 51 37.12 13.62 -2.23
C ARG A 51 36.93 15.07 -1.77
N ARG A 52 35.68 15.52 -1.71
CA ARG A 52 35.33 16.90 -1.33
C ARG A 52 34.22 16.87 -0.28
N GLY A 53 34.33 17.77 0.69
CA GLY A 53 33.27 17.99 1.68
C GLY A 53 32.20 18.92 1.13
N VAL A 54 30.93 18.56 1.31
CA VAL A 54 29.78 19.35 0.86
C VAL A 54 28.93 19.74 2.06
N VAL A 55 28.66 21.04 2.19
CA VAL A 55 27.80 21.60 3.23
C VAL A 55 26.51 22.10 2.58
N VAL A 56 25.37 21.63 3.08
CA VAL A 56 24.06 21.98 2.52
C VAL A 56 23.28 22.84 3.50
N GLU A 57 22.64 23.88 2.98
CA GLU A 57 21.59 24.63 3.66
C GLU A 57 20.26 24.39 2.93
N CYS A 58 19.26 23.89 3.66
CA CYS A 58 17.90 23.70 3.21
C CYS A 58 17.04 24.90 3.65
N LYS A 59 16.23 25.41 2.72
CA LYS A 59 15.26 26.47 3.02
C LYS A 59 13.92 26.14 2.41
N HIS A 60 12.93 25.92 3.27
CA HIS A 60 11.55 25.78 2.85
C HIS A 60 10.84 27.15 2.89
N THR A 61 11.07 28.00 1.87
CA THR A 61 10.45 29.33 1.76
C THR A 61 10.17 29.69 0.30
N GLY A 62 9.21 30.59 0.05
CA GLY A 62 8.89 31.01 -1.32
C GLY A 62 10.01 31.75 -2.06
N SER A 63 10.93 32.42 -1.34
CA SER A 63 12.11 33.03 -1.96
C SER A 63 13.29 33.10 -1.01
N VAL A 64 14.47 32.76 -1.52
CA VAL A 64 15.74 32.77 -0.78
C VAL A 64 16.62 33.95 -1.22
N GLY A 65 16.98 34.77 -0.23
CA GLY A 65 17.79 35.96 -0.40
C GLY A 65 19.30 35.69 -0.31
N ARG A 66 20.08 36.64 -0.84
CA ARG A 66 21.55 36.67 -0.71
C ARG A 66 22.09 36.41 0.71
N PRO A 67 21.47 36.89 1.81
CA PRO A 67 21.98 36.64 3.16
C PRO A 67 22.15 35.16 3.51
N VAL A 68 21.27 34.28 3.01
CA VAL A 68 21.36 32.83 3.25
C VAL A 68 22.61 32.27 2.58
N VAL A 69 22.85 32.62 1.32
CA VAL A 69 24.04 32.20 0.57
C VAL A 69 25.32 32.69 1.25
N GLN A 70 25.32 33.90 1.82
CA GLN A 70 26.46 34.44 2.56
C GLN A 70 26.70 33.74 3.91
N LYS A 71 25.62 33.36 4.61
CA LYS A 71 25.71 32.58 5.85
C LYS A 71 26.34 31.22 5.55
N LEU A 72 25.85 30.51 4.53
CA LEU A 72 26.41 29.21 4.13
C LEU A 72 27.87 29.35 3.70
N HIS A 73 28.24 30.39 2.93
CA HIS A 73 29.64 30.63 2.56
C HIS A 73 30.57 30.68 3.78
N SER A 74 30.13 31.40 4.83
CA SER A 74 30.86 31.47 6.10
C SER A 74 30.93 30.12 6.80
N ALA A 75 29.85 29.33 6.75
CA ALA A 75 29.77 28.00 7.35
C ALA A 75 30.67 26.97 6.66
N ILE A 76 30.84 27.04 5.33
CA ILE A 76 31.78 26.20 4.58
C ILE A 76 33.22 26.56 4.97
N ALA A 77 33.54 27.85 5.07
CA ALA A 77 34.87 28.31 5.43
C ALA A 77 35.30 27.77 6.81
N THR A 78 34.37 27.68 7.76
CA THR A 78 34.60 27.19 9.13
C THR A 78 34.34 25.69 9.33
N TYR A 79 33.92 24.97 8.28
CA TYR A 79 33.73 23.52 8.36
C TYR A 79 35.08 22.80 8.38
N ASP A 80 35.30 22.00 9.43
CA ASP A 80 36.53 21.22 9.64
C ASP A 80 36.51 19.96 8.78
N TYR A 81 37.18 20.02 7.63
CA TYR A 81 37.27 18.96 6.65
C TYR A 81 38.64 18.98 5.97
N ASP A 82 39.29 17.82 5.86
CA ASP A 82 40.60 17.69 5.22
C ASP A 82 40.43 17.51 3.71
N GLY A 83 40.28 18.62 2.98
CA GLY A 83 40.14 18.63 1.52
C GLY A 83 39.41 19.86 0.97
N PRO A 84 39.16 19.90 -0.35
CA PRO A 84 38.32 20.93 -0.96
C PRO A 84 36.90 20.88 -0.43
N LYS A 85 36.26 22.05 -0.34
CA LYS A 85 34.89 22.18 0.20
C LYS A 85 34.02 22.98 -0.75
N ARG A 86 32.74 22.64 -0.83
CA ARG A 86 31.72 23.43 -1.54
C ARG A 86 30.41 23.47 -0.77
N GLY A 87 29.52 24.35 -1.21
CA GLY A 87 28.19 24.49 -0.65
C GLY A 87 27.08 24.19 -1.64
N ILE A 88 25.94 23.78 -1.12
CA ILE A 88 24.67 23.73 -1.84
C ILE A 88 23.63 24.47 -1.01
N VAL A 89 22.93 25.43 -1.60
CA VAL A 89 21.68 25.94 -1.03
C VAL A 89 20.54 25.33 -1.81
N VAL A 90 19.61 24.70 -1.11
CA VAL A 90 18.43 24.07 -1.71
C VAL A 90 17.16 24.68 -1.17
N THR A 91 16.21 24.97 -2.05
CA THR A 91 14.92 25.57 -1.68
C THR A 91 13.77 25.04 -2.52
N THR A 92 12.59 24.96 -1.93
CA THR A 92 11.34 24.67 -2.65
C THR A 92 10.82 25.86 -3.46
N GLY A 93 11.27 27.08 -3.12
CA GLY A 93 10.91 28.33 -3.80
C GLY A 93 11.92 28.71 -4.88
N GLN A 94 12.15 30.01 -5.03
CA GLN A 94 13.08 30.57 -6.02
C GLN A 94 14.20 31.38 -5.35
N PHE A 95 15.35 31.48 -6.00
CA PHE A 95 16.39 32.41 -5.57
C PHE A 95 16.11 33.82 -6.06
N SER A 96 16.46 34.81 -5.23
CA SER A 96 16.47 36.20 -5.67
C SER A 96 17.66 36.45 -6.60
N ALA A 97 17.51 37.35 -7.59
CA ALA A 97 18.62 37.72 -8.49
C ALA A 97 19.92 38.12 -7.75
N PRO A 98 19.90 38.88 -6.63
CA PRO A 98 21.12 39.16 -5.86
C PRO A 98 21.78 37.92 -5.24
N ALA A 99 21.03 36.84 -4.97
CA ALA A 99 21.58 35.57 -4.47
C ALA A 99 22.31 34.83 -5.61
N GLU A 100 21.68 34.75 -6.79
CA GLU A 100 22.25 34.14 -7.99
C GLU A 100 23.52 34.87 -8.47
N GLU A 101 23.47 36.20 -8.51
CA GLU A 101 24.63 37.05 -8.83
C GLU A 101 25.78 36.81 -7.85
N TYR A 102 25.48 36.65 -6.56
CA TYR A 102 26.48 36.39 -5.53
C TYR A 102 27.17 35.03 -5.73
N ALA A 103 26.40 33.96 -5.91
CA ALA A 103 26.92 32.61 -6.17
C ALA A 103 27.73 32.55 -7.48
N THR A 104 27.25 33.22 -8.53
CA THR A 104 27.94 33.33 -9.82
C THR A 104 29.27 34.05 -9.69
N ARG A 105 29.32 35.15 -8.93
CA ARG A 105 30.55 35.89 -8.68
C ARG A 105 31.58 35.07 -7.89
N LEU A 106 31.16 34.26 -6.91
CA LEU A 106 32.08 33.35 -6.21
C LEU A 106 32.76 32.39 -7.19
N ARG A 107 31.97 31.77 -8.08
CA ARG A 107 32.48 30.88 -9.13
C ARG A 107 33.43 31.59 -10.10
N GLN A 108 33.06 32.77 -10.61
CA GLN A 108 33.88 33.54 -11.54
C GLN A 108 35.20 34.01 -10.96
N ASN A 109 35.23 34.29 -9.65
CA ASN A 109 36.44 34.74 -8.96
C ASN A 109 37.35 33.57 -8.54
N GLY A 110 36.96 32.32 -8.79
CA GLY A 110 37.70 31.15 -8.33
C GLY A 110 37.76 31.04 -6.81
N ASP A 111 36.67 31.42 -6.13
CA ASP A 111 36.57 31.30 -4.67
C ASP A 111 36.75 29.82 -4.26
N PRO A 112 37.53 29.53 -3.20
CA PRO A 112 37.78 28.17 -2.75
C PRO A 112 36.52 27.46 -2.22
N TYR A 113 35.43 28.19 -1.96
CA TYR A 113 34.17 27.67 -1.44
C TYR A 113 32.99 28.02 -2.38
N PRO A 114 32.94 27.41 -3.58
CA PRO A 114 31.85 27.66 -4.51
C PRO A 114 30.52 27.19 -3.93
N ILE A 115 29.43 27.90 -4.28
CA ILE A 115 28.07 27.55 -3.86
C ILE A 115 27.22 27.28 -5.09
N GLU A 116 26.56 26.13 -5.08
CA GLU A 116 25.50 25.76 -6.00
C GLU A 116 24.13 26.12 -5.42
N LEU A 117 23.22 26.50 -6.30
CA LEU A 117 21.86 26.88 -5.97
C LEU A 117 20.95 25.88 -6.67
N ILE A 118 20.09 25.20 -5.91
CA ILE A 118 19.09 24.26 -6.40
C ILE A 118 17.72 24.80 -5.99
N ASP A 119 16.96 25.31 -6.95
CA ASP A 119 15.64 25.87 -6.71
C ASP A 119 14.51 24.83 -6.85
N GLY A 120 13.27 25.26 -6.65
CA GLY A 120 12.12 24.35 -6.72
C GLY A 120 11.91 23.74 -8.11
N THR A 121 12.41 24.36 -9.18
CA THR A 121 12.38 23.81 -10.54
C THR A 121 13.48 22.78 -10.70
N ASP A 122 14.71 23.12 -10.31
CA ASP A 122 15.85 22.20 -10.35
C ASP A 122 15.58 20.93 -9.53
N LEU A 123 14.93 21.07 -8.37
CA LEU A 123 14.51 19.95 -7.53
C LEU A 123 13.58 18.97 -8.24
N ARG A 124 12.65 19.47 -9.05
CA ARG A 124 11.72 18.61 -9.80
C ARG A 124 12.46 17.84 -10.88
N ASP A 125 13.35 18.52 -11.60
CA ASP A 125 14.16 17.88 -12.65
C ASP A 125 15.08 16.79 -12.05
N ILE A 126 15.74 17.10 -10.92
CA ILE A 126 16.56 16.14 -10.16
C ILE A 126 15.72 14.94 -9.72
N ALA A 127 14.54 15.20 -9.18
CA ALA A 127 13.69 14.15 -8.66
C ALA A 127 13.15 13.23 -9.76
N ASP A 128 12.77 13.80 -10.92
CA ASP A 128 12.41 13.01 -12.10
C ASP A 128 13.58 12.12 -12.56
N GLU A 129 14.82 12.62 -12.51
CA GLU A 129 16.03 11.86 -12.88
C GLU A 129 16.34 10.71 -11.90
N VAL A 130 16.15 10.92 -10.59
CA VAL A 130 16.36 9.88 -9.58
C VAL A 130 15.12 9.03 -9.27
N GLY A 131 14.04 9.21 -10.04
CA GLY A 131 12.79 8.46 -9.87
C GLY A 131 12.01 8.79 -8.59
N LEU A 132 12.23 9.96 -7.99
CA LEU A 132 11.50 10.45 -6.84
C LEU A 132 10.28 11.26 -7.31
N ASP A 133 9.07 10.78 -7.03
CA ASP A 133 7.87 11.57 -7.30
C ASP A 133 7.64 12.58 -6.15
N LEU A 134 8.15 13.80 -6.33
CA LEU A 134 7.99 14.91 -5.40
C LEU A 134 6.55 15.42 -5.26
N TYR A 135 5.56 14.77 -5.90
CA TYR A 135 4.17 15.04 -5.57
C TYR A 135 3.85 14.80 -4.10
N ASN A 136 4.64 14.09 -3.30
CA ASN A 136 4.35 13.89 -1.87
C ASN A 136 5.48 14.25 -0.89
N GLY A 137 6.58 14.82 -1.40
CA GLY A 137 7.84 15.15 -0.71
C GLY A 137 8.28 14.21 0.43
N ARG A 138 8.10 12.92 0.19
CA ARG A 138 8.71 11.83 0.93
C ARG A 138 9.45 10.98 -0.09
N ILE A 139 10.52 10.30 0.30
CA ILE A 139 10.98 9.14 -0.48
C ILE A 139 9.91 8.07 -0.40
N GLU A 140 9.11 7.97 -1.45
CA GLU A 140 8.18 6.87 -1.61
C GLU A 140 8.98 5.59 -1.86
N ILE A 141 8.50 4.48 -1.31
CA ILE A 141 9.04 3.17 -1.67
C ILE A 141 8.75 2.94 -3.15
N LEU A 142 9.80 2.86 -3.95
CA LEU A 142 9.70 2.55 -5.37
C LEU A 142 9.49 1.04 -5.54
N CYS A 143 8.36 0.68 -6.12
CA CYS A 143 8.03 -0.69 -6.47
C CYS A 143 7.27 -0.70 -7.78
N ASP A 144 7.77 -1.48 -8.72
CA ASP A 144 7.17 -1.73 -10.03
C ASP A 144 6.74 -3.20 -10.15
N GLU A 145 6.64 -3.93 -9.04
CA GLU A 145 6.25 -5.33 -9.02
C GLU A 145 4.86 -5.52 -8.42
N THR A 146 4.08 -6.41 -9.02
CA THR A 146 2.77 -6.82 -8.52
C THR A 146 2.55 -8.32 -8.63
N LEU A 147 1.75 -8.89 -7.71
CA LEU A 147 1.16 -10.21 -7.95
C LEU A 147 0.28 -10.17 -9.19
N ARG A 148 0.16 -11.31 -9.88
CA ARG A 148 -0.63 -11.37 -11.13
C ARG A 148 -2.12 -11.10 -10.85
N PRO A 149 -2.74 -10.11 -11.52
CA PRO A 149 -4.15 -9.76 -11.27
C PRO A 149 -5.14 -10.80 -11.81
N PHE A 150 -4.69 -11.71 -12.68
CA PHE A 150 -5.48 -12.83 -13.20
C PHE A 150 -4.58 -13.97 -13.64
N ASP A 151 -5.15 -15.17 -13.81
CA ASP A 151 -4.48 -16.30 -14.44
C ASP A 151 -4.54 -16.16 -15.98
N PRO A 152 -3.38 -16.06 -16.68
CA PRO A 152 -3.35 -15.97 -18.13
C PRO A 152 -4.00 -17.16 -18.86
N ALA A 153 -4.07 -18.34 -18.22
CA ALA A 153 -4.67 -19.51 -18.83
C ALA A 153 -6.20 -19.47 -18.86
N SER A 154 -6.82 -18.87 -17.83
CA SER A 154 -8.28 -18.80 -17.69
C SER A 154 -8.90 -17.44 -18.06
N GLY A 155 -8.07 -16.39 -18.07
CA GLY A 155 -8.48 -15.01 -18.33
C GLY A 155 -9.16 -14.33 -17.14
N VAL A 156 -9.39 -13.02 -17.27
CA VAL A 156 -9.87 -12.13 -16.19
C VAL A 156 -11.26 -12.53 -15.68
N ASP A 157 -12.14 -13.01 -16.55
CA ASP A 157 -13.54 -13.32 -16.20
C ASP A 157 -13.72 -14.68 -15.51
N ALA A 158 -12.66 -15.48 -15.40
CA ALA A 158 -12.73 -16.82 -14.82
C ALA A 158 -13.28 -16.85 -13.39
N PRO A 159 -12.90 -15.94 -12.47
CA PRO A 159 -13.35 -16.02 -11.08
C PRO A 159 -14.87 -15.85 -10.92
N VAL A 160 -15.50 -14.93 -11.66
CA VAL A 160 -16.97 -14.79 -11.67
C VAL A 160 -17.64 -16.01 -12.31
N ARG A 161 -17.11 -16.52 -13.43
CA ARG A 161 -17.66 -17.75 -14.03
C ARG A 161 -17.60 -18.92 -13.06
N GLU A 162 -16.48 -19.09 -12.37
CA GLU A 162 -16.27 -20.14 -11.38
C GLU A 162 -17.21 -20.01 -10.19
N ALA A 163 -17.39 -18.80 -9.67
CA ALA A 163 -18.36 -18.52 -8.61
C ALA A 163 -19.82 -18.73 -9.06
N ALA A 164 -20.13 -18.61 -10.35
CA ALA A 164 -21.47 -18.85 -10.86
C ALA A 164 -21.78 -20.34 -11.15
N ARG A 165 -20.78 -21.23 -11.18
CA ARG A 165 -20.93 -22.62 -11.64
C ARG A 165 -21.88 -23.47 -10.78
N ASP A 166 -21.94 -23.22 -9.49
CA ASP A 166 -22.81 -23.94 -8.55
C ASP A 166 -24.15 -23.23 -8.30
N ILE A 167 -24.38 -22.09 -8.94
CA ILE A 167 -25.69 -21.41 -8.95
C ILE A 167 -26.62 -22.17 -9.89
N GLN A 168 -27.65 -22.79 -9.32
CA GLN A 168 -28.63 -23.54 -10.08
C GLN A 168 -29.41 -22.63 -11.03
N ASN A 169 -29.72 -23.14 -12.22
CA ASN A 169 -30.48 -22.43 -13.26
C ASN A 169 -29.78 -21.19 -13.84
N LEU A 170 -28.47 -21.04 -13.60
CA LEU A 170 -27.61 -20.04 -14.25
C LEU A 170 -26.61 -20.76 -15.15
N ASP A 171 -26.49 -20.32 -16.40
CA ASP A 171 -25.46 -20.82 -17.32
C ASP A 171 -24.19 -19.97 -17.16
N ALA A 172 -23.17 -20.53 -16.52
CA ALA A 172 -21.91 -19.86 -16.22
C ALA A 172 -21.09 -19.51 -17.48
N ASP A 173 -21.34 -20.18 -18.61
CA ASP A 173 -20.65 -19.92 -19.87
C ASP A 173 -21.37 -18.86 -20.73
N ALA A 174 -22.60 -18.49 -20.34
CA ALA A 174 -23.43 -17.48 -21.02
C ALA A 174 -23.66 -16.22 -20.17
N LEU A 175 -22.77 -15.95 -19.20
CA LEU A 175 -22.84 -14.75 -18.37
C LEU A 175 -22.57 -13.48 -19.19
N PRO A 176 -23.26 -12.37 -18.89
CA PRO A 176 -22.87 -11.06 -19.42
C PRO A 176 -21.46 -10.70 -18.92
N GLU A 177 -20.75 -9.88 -19.70
CA GLU A 177 -19.44 -9.38 -19.31
C GLU A 177 -19.55 -8.54 -18.02
N PRO A 178 -18.80 -8.88 -16.95
CA PRO A 178 -18.80 -8.10 -15.73
C PRO A 178 -17.99 -6.81 -15.93
N HIS A 179 -18.34 -5.75 -15.20
CA HIS A 179 -17.47 -4.59 -15.05
C HIS A 179 -16.29 -4.94 -14.14
N LYS A 180 -15.07 -4.69 -14.59
CA LYS A 180 -13.81 -5.17 -14.00
C LYS A 180 -12.96 -3.99 -13.52
N LEU A 181 -12.80 -3.86 -12.22
CA LEU A 181 -11.88 -2.91 -11.59
C LEU A 181 -10.72 -3.69 -10.95
N VAL A 182 -9.50 -3.18 -11.11
CA VAL A 182 -8.34 -3.63 -10.34
C VAL A 182 -7.73 -2.46 -9.60
N ASP A 183 -7.52 -2.64 -8.30
CA ASP A 183 -6.85 -1.68 -7.42
C ASP A 183 -5.59 -2.33 -6.86
N PHE A 184 -4.43 -1.83 -7.28
CA PHE A 184 -3.13 -2.30 -6.84
C PHE A 184 -2.79 -1.69 -5.47
N GLN A 185 -2.90 -2.51 -4.43
CA GLN A 185 -2.71 -2.11 -3.05
C GLN A 185 -1.26 -2.30 -2.59
N PRO A 186 -0.66 -1.34 -1.87
CA PRO A 186 0.74 -1.40 -1.47
C PRO A 186 0.91 -2.31 -0.25
N TYR A 187 1.72 -3.36 -0.36
CA TYR A 187 2.10 -4.21 0.76
C TYR A 187 3.62 -4.28 0.92
N LEU A 188 4.06 -4.53 2.16
CA LEU A 188 5.46 -4.77 2.52
C LEU A 188 5.57 -6.11 3.24
N THR A 189 6.49 -6.96 2.81
CA THR A 189 6.91 -8.12 3.60
C THR A 189 8.14 -7.72 4.41
N ILE A 190 8.01 -7.71 5.73
CA ILE A 190 9.12 -7.36 6.64
C ILE A 190 9.63 -8.64 7.30
N SER A 191 10.93 -8.88 7.15
CA SER A 191 11.65 -9.96 7.84
C SER A 191 12.56 -9.35 8.90
N ALA A 192 12.49 -9.84 10.12
CA ALA A 192 13.24 -9.32 11.25
C ALA A 192 13.77 -10.46 12.13
N ARG A 193 14.87 -10.20 12.84
CA ARG A 193 15.42 -11.07 13.85
C ARG A 193 15.49 -10.34 15.18
N ILE A 194 15.12 -11.04 16.24
CA ILE A 194 15.21 -10.55 17.61
C ILE A 194 16.18 -11.44 18.36
N ASP A 195 17.13 -10.84 19.07
CA ASP A 195 18.04 -11.51 19.99
C ASP A 195 18.20 -10.67 21.26
N ALA A 196 17.31 -10.92 22.24
CA ALA A 196 17.24 -10.18 23.50
C ALA A 196 17.53 -11.12 24.67
N VAL A 197 18.39 -10.68 25.59
CA VAL A 197 18.74 -11.41 26.83
C VAL A 197 18.45 -10.51 28.03
N PHE A 198 17.66 -11.02 28.97
CA PHE A 198 17.28 -10.30 30.18
C PHE A 198 17.95 -10.93 31.39
N GLU A 199 18.79 -10.16 32.08
CA GLU A 199 19.58 -10.63 33.20
C GLU A 199 19.26 -9.88 34.50
N THR A 200 19.59 -10.53 35.61
CA THR A 200 19.56 -9.99 36.97
C THR A 200 20.78 -10.51 37.73
N SER A 201 20.91 -10.16 39.02
CA SER A 201 22.01 -10.67 39.86
C SER A 201 22.01 -12.19 40.05
N VAL A 202 20.93 -12.90 39.70
CA VAL A 202 20.86 -14.36 39.73
C VAL A 202 21.07 -15.02 38.36
N GLY A 203 21.39 -14.23 37.33
CA GLY A 203 21.62 -14.69 35.96
C GLY A 203 20.49 -14.33 34.98
N VAL A 204 20.43 -15.06 33.87
CA VAL A 204 19.43 -14.88 32.81
C VAL A 204 18.04 -15.30 33.30
N ILE A 205 17.07 -14.40 33.22
CA ILE A 205 15.68 -14.64 33.62
C ILE A 205 14.74 -14.80 32.42
N HIS A 206 15.12 -14.29 31.25
CA HIS A 206 14.35 -14.42 30.02
C HIS A 206 15.26 -14.24 28.80
N ARG A 207 14.90 -14.85 27.67
CA ARG A 207 15.59 -14.72 26.39
C ARG A 207 14.59 -14.84 25.25
N VAL A 208 14.76 -14.00 24.23
CA VAL A 208 14.04 -14.07 22.95
C VAL A 208 15.08 -14.22 21.86
N ASN A 209 14.98 -15.27 21.04
CA ASN A 209 15.83 -15.47 19.86
C ASN A 209 14.98 -16.04 18.72
N GLU A 210 14.36 -15.16 17.95
CA GLU A 210 13.31 -15.51 17.01
C GLU A 210 13.48 -14.76 15.69
N SER A 211 13.09 -15.40 14.60
CA SER A 211 12.96 -14.76 13.29
C SER A 211 11.48 -14.55 13.00
N ASN A 212 11.13 -13.31 12.72
CA ASN A 212 9.77 -12.86 12.49
C ASN A 212 9.62 -12.47 11.02
N ARG A 213 8.52 -12.89 10.40
CA ARG A 213 8.11 -12.40 9.08
C ARG A 213 6.63 -12.05 9.11
N PHE A 214 6.30 -10.84 8.71
CA PHE A 214 4.91 -10.37 8.65
C PHE A 214 4.70 -9.46 7.45
N VAL A 215 3.44 -9.38 7.01
CA VAL A 215 3.03 -8.59 5.86
C VAL A 215 2.25 -7.38 6.35
N VAL A 216 2.61 -6.20 5.86
CA VAL A 216 2.05 -4.91 6.25
C VAL A 216 1.31 -4.31 5.08
N HIS A 217 0.07 -3.88 5.30
CA HIS A 217 -0.66 -3.02 4.38
C HIS A 217 -0.13 -1.59 4.52
N ALA A 218 0.51 -1.10 3.47
CA ALA A 218 1.37 0.07 3.48
C ALA A 218 0.68 1.30 2.86
N THR A 219 -0.58 1.55 3.22
CA THR A 219 -1.33 2.73 2.78
C THR A 219 -1.06 3.95 3.66
N ARG A 220 -1.56 5.12 3.26
CA ARG A 220 -1.56 6.31 4.13
C ARG A 220 -2.34 6.03 5.42
N GLY A 221 -1.85 6.54 6.55
CA GLY A 221 -2.42 6.30 7.88
C GLY A 221 -1.64 5.27 8.68
N GLU A 222 -2.26 4.68 9.70
CA GLU A 222 -1.61 3.71 10.58
C GLU A 222 -1.36 2.37 9.84
N PRO A 223 -0.11 1.86 9.79
CA PRO A 223 0.18 0.60 9.15
C PRO A 223 -0.53 -0.55 9.86
N SER A 224 -1.07 -1.50 9.09
CA SER A 224 -1.77 -2.66 9.63
C SER A 224 -1.17 -3.97 9.12
N VAL A 225 -1.21 -5.01 9.94
CA VAL A 225 -0.74 -6.35 9.53
C VAL A 225 -1.86 -7.07 8.78
N ALA A 226 -1.52 -7.61 7.61
CA ALA A 226 -2.44 -8.42 6.82
C ALA A 226 -2.93 -9.65 7.61
N ASP A 227 -4.17 -10.07 7.38
CA ASP A 227 -4.66 -11.33 7.94
C ASP A 227 -3.86 -12.53 7.39
N SER A 228 -3.96 -13.67 8.07
CA SER A 228 -3.14 -14.84 7.72
C SER A 228 -3.39 -15.36 6.30
N ARG A 229 -4.62 -15.28 5.76
CA ARG A 229 -4.92 -15.79 4.42
C ARG A 229 -4.25 -14.92 3.36
N LEU A 230 -4.29 -13.60 3.55
CA LEU A 230 -3.62 -12.66 2.65
C LEU A 230 -2.10 -12.74 2.78
N ALA A 231 -1.59 -12.84 4.00
CA ALA A 231 -0.15 -13.04 4.24
C ALA A 231 0.36 -14.31 3.57
N ASP A 232 -0.38 -15.42 3.66
CA ASP A 232 -0.06 -16.68 2.99
C ASP A 232 -0.14 -16.56 1.45
N LEU A 233 -1.13 -15.84 0.92
CA LEU A 233 -1.26 -15.58 -0.51
C LEU A 233 0.01 -14.87 -1.04
N ILE A 234 0.45 -13.82 -0.35
CA ILE A 234 1.64 -13.03 -0.73
C ILE A 234 2.92 -13.87 -0.56
N ALA A 235 3.06 -14.54 0.57
CA ALA A 235 4.21 -15.40 0.88
C ALA A 235 4.46 -16.49 -0.18
N ASN A 236 3.39 -17.11 -0.67
CA ASN A 236 3.47 -18.23 -1.61
C ASN A 236 3.65 -17.80 -3.06
N ASN A 237 3.30 -16.56 -3.41
CA ASN A 237 3.26 -16.10 -4.80
C ASN A 237 4.21 -14.93 -5.11
N GLY A 238 4.85 -14.32 -4.09
CA GLY A 238 5.71 -13.15 -4.29
C GLY A 238 6.86 -13.36 -5.28
N GLN A 239 7.41 -14.58 -5.37
CA GLN A 239 8.47 -14.93 -6.33
C GLN A 239 7.99 -14.99 -7.80
N GLN A 240 6.68 -14.93 -8.03
CA GLN A 240 6.07 -14.95 -9.36
C GLN A 240 5.47 -13.58 -9.73
N ALA A 241 5.87 -12.54 -9.00
CA ALA A 241 5.50 -11.16 -9.30
C ALA A 241 5.85 -10.81 -10.75
N VAL A 242 5.10 -9.85 -11.28
CA VAL A 242 5.23 -9.32 -12.63
C VAL A 242 5.35 -7.81 -12.56
N GLU A 243 5.88 -7.21 -13.62
CA GLU A 243 5.92 -5.76 -13.76
C GLU A 243 4.50 -5.16 -13.68
N LEU A 244 4.37 -4.10 -12.89
CA LEU A 244 3.18 -3.28 -12.73
C LEU A 244 3.07 -2.32 -13.92
N ASP A 245 2.55 -2.83 -15.03
CA ASP A 245 2.28 -2.04 -16.22
C ASP A 245 0.78 -1.68 -16.29
N SER A 246 0.44 -0.50 -15.76
CA SER A 246 -0.93 0.03 -15.77
C SER A 246 -1.51 0.19 -17.18
N ASN A 247 -0.67 0.49 -18.18
CA ASN A 247 -1.11 0.63 -19.57
C ASN A 247 -1.48 -0.72 -20.17
N ARG A 248 -0.73 -1.77 -19.84
CA ARG A 248 -1.09 -3.13 -20.23
C ARG A 248 -2.38 -3.59 -19.55
N PHE A 249 -2.54 -3.32 -18.25
CA PHE A 249 -3.72 -3.77 -17.52
C PHE A 249 -5.00 -3.03 -17.91
N SER A 250 -4.93 -1.77 -18.36
CA SER A 250 -6.10 -1.03 -18.86
C SER A 250 -6.70 -1.59 -20.16
N THR A 251 -6.01 -2.51 -20.83
CA THR A 251 -6.58 -3.28 -21.95
C THR A 251 -7.46 -4.45 -21.52
N MET A 252 -7.39 -4.84 -20.24
CA MET A 252 -8.02 -6.05 -19.68
C MET A 252 -9.04 -5.73 -18.57
N PHE A 253 -8.91 -4.57 -17.93
CA PHE A 253 -9.79 -4.06 -16.87
C PHE A 253 -10.41 -2.74 -17.34
N ASP A 254 -11.66 -2.49 -16.93
CA ASP A 254 -12.37 -1.26 -17.24
C ASP A 254 -11.82 -0.08 -16.42
N ASP A 255 -11.46 -0.33 -15.17
CA ASP A 255 -10.82 0.63 -14.26
C ASP A 255 -9.53 0.05 -13.66
N VAL A 256 -8.46 0.85 -13.64
CA VAL A 256 -7.15 0.48 -13.09
C VAL A 256 -6.68 1.58 -12.15
N ASP A 257 -6.59 1.26 -10.86
CA ASP A 257 -6.10 2.15 -9.82
C ASP A 257 -4.80 1.60 -9.22
N VAL A 258 -3.85 2.49 -8.92
CA VAL A 258 -2.62 2.15 -8.21
C VAL A 258 -2.51 3.02 -6.97
N THR A 259 -2.60 2.39 -5.80
CA THR A 259 -2.55 3.08 -4.51
C THR A 259 -1.10 3.21 -4.05
N ARG A 260 -0.58 4.43 -3.93
CA ARG A 260 0.82 4.65 -3.52
C ARG A 260 1.11 4.19 -2.09
N TYR A 261 2.38 3.85 -1.84
CA TYR A 261 2.91 3.64 -0.50
C TYR A 261 2.68 4.88 0.37
N GLY A 262 2.20 4.67 1.60
CA GLY A 262 1.76 5.75 2.46
C GLY A 262 2.86 6.47 3.23
N GLN A 263 4.00 5.80 3.42
CA GLN A 263 5.11 6.24 4.28
C GLN A 263 6.46 5.82 3.70
N THR A 264 7.56 6.31 4.28
CA THR A 264 8.92 5.95 3.87
C THR A 264 9.32 4.56 4.39
N GLU A 265 10.37 3.95 3.83
CA GLU A 265 10.93 2.71 4.37
C GLU A 265 11.38 2.87 5.83
N THR A 266 11.97 4.03 6.17
CA THR A 266 12.38 4.36 7.54
C THR A 266 11.18 4.35 8.50
N ASP A 267 10.06 4.97 8.12
CA ASP A 267 8.85 4.98 8.94
C ASP A 267 8.34 3.56 9.20
N TYR A 268 8.29 2.71 8.16
CA TYR A 268 7.87 1.31 8.31
C TYR A 268 8.86 0.48 9.13
N LYS A 269 10.15 0.77 9.05
CA LYS A 269 11.20 0.14 9.86
C LYS A 269 11.02 0.48 11.34
N GLU A 270 10.81 1.76 11.67
CA GLU A 270 10.57 2.20 13.04
C GLU A 270 9.28 1.60 13.61
N TRP A 271 8.21 1.62 12.82
CA TRP A 271 6.95 0.98 13.18
C TRP A 271 7.12 -0.53 13.43
N ALA A 272 7.86 -1.23 12.57
CA ALA A 272 8.14 -2.66 12.70
C ALA A 272 8.92 -2.97 13.99
N VAL A 273 9.94 -2.17 14.31
CA VAL A 273 10.70 -2.30 15.56
C VAL A 273 9.78 -2.10 16.76
N SER A 274 9.03 -0.99 16.82
CA SER A 274 8.12 -0.69 17.92
C SER A 274 7.09 -1.80 18.14
N ARG A 275 6.50 -2.31 17.06
CA ARG A 275 5.59 -3.46 17.10
C ARG A 275 6.24 -4.70 17.69
N LEU A 276 7.45 -5.04 17.26
CA LEU A 276 8.16 -6.23 17.75
C LEU A 276 8.57 -6.09 19.22
N GLN A 277 8.97 -4.89 19.66
CA GLN A 277 9.20 -4.61 21.09
C GLN A 277 7.93 -4.89 21.90
N GLN A 278 6.79 -4.32 21.49
CA GLN A 278 5.50 -4.52 22.16
C GLN A 278 5.08 -5.99 22.16
N HIS A 279 5.21 -6.68 21.02
CA HIS A 279 4.80 -8.08 20.88
C HIS A 279 5.59 -9.03 21.79
N HIS A 280 6.88 -8.77 21.97
CA HIS A 280 7.77 -9.60 22.79
C HIS A 280 7.99 -9.06 24.21
N THR A 281 7.29 -7.98 24.60
CA THR A 281 7.32 -7.51 25.98
C THR A 281 6.54 -8.47 26.87
N THR A 282 7.20 -8.98 27.90
CA THR A 282 6.58 -9.92 28.85
C THR A 282 7.05 -9.67 30.27
N THR A 283 6.21 -9.95 31.26
CA THR A 283 6.58 -9.89 32.68
C THR A 283 6.89 -11.29 33.17
N VAL A 284 8.11 -11.50 33.64
CA VAL A 284 8.56 -12.79 34.17
C VAL A 284 8.75 -12.73 35.68
N SER A 285 8.38 -13.79 36.38
CA SER A 285 8.68 -13.96 37.81
C SER A 285 9.98 -14.74 38.00
N TYR A 286 10.84 -14.29 38.91
CA TYR A 286 12.11 -14.96 39.22
C TYR A 286 12.43 -14.89 40.72
N THR A 287 13.18 -15.87 41.23
CA THR A 287 13.60 -15.89 42.64
C THR A 287 15.01 -15.34 42.80
N GLY A 288 15.16 -14.28 43.60
CA GLY A 288 16.44 -13.65 43.91
C GLY A 288 17.31 -14.50 44.86
N GLY A 289 18.60 -14.15 44.97
CA GLY A 289 19.55 -14.87 45.82
C GLY A 289 19.24 -14.82 47.33
N ASN A 290 18.28 -13.99 47.73
CA ASN A 290 17.70 -13.91 49.07
C ASN A 290 16.47 -14.81 49.26
N ASN A 291 16.16 -15.68 48.30
CA ASN A 291 15.00 -16.58 48.30
C ASN A 291 13.64 -15.86 48.27
N VAL A 292 13.61 -14.61 47.78
CA VAL A 292 12.40 -13.81 47.56
C VAL A 292 12.06 -13.82 46.07
N THR A 293 10.77 -13.95 45.73
CA THR A 293 10.29 -13.88 44.34
C THR A 293 10.01 -12.42 43.95
N TYR A 294 10.50 -12.05 42.78
CA TYR A 294 10.35 -10.74 42.15
C TYR A 294 9.68 -10.90 40.79
N GLU A 295 9.11 -9.81 40.28
CA GLU A 295 8.65 -9.71 38.89
C GLU A 295 9.49 -8.68 38.15
N LYS A 296 9.77 -8.95 36.88
CA LYS A 296 10.48 -8.02 36.01
C LYS A 296 9.85 -8.02 34.62
N THR A 297 9.47 -6.83 34.16
CA THR A 297 9.10 -6.59 32.77
C THR A 297 10.36 -6.65 31.90
N CYS A 298 10.32 -7.53 30.91
CA CYS A 298 11.36 -7.77 29.93
C CYS A 298 10.86 -7.25 28.58
N GLU A 299 11.33 -6.07 28.21
CA GLU A 299 11.03 -5.42 26.92
C GLU A 299 12.32 -5.37 26.09
N PRO A 300 12.34 -5.97 24.88
CA PRO A 300 13.50 -5.91 24.00
C PRO A 300 13.86 -4.46 23.66
N LYS A 301 15.16 -4.15 23.58
CA LYS A 301 15.63 -2.85 23.10
C LYS A 301 15.58 -2.80 21.58
N GLN A 302 15.58 -1.59 21.01
CA GLN A 302 15.76 -1.39 19.57
C GLN A 302 17.04 -2.06 19.05
N SER A 303 18.12 -2.07 19.82
CA SER A 303 19.38 -2.74 19.46
C SER A 303 19.27 -4.27 19.38
N ASP A 304 18.26 -4.86 20.03
CA ASP A 304 18.05 -6.30 20.07
C ASP A 304 17.24 -6.78 18.84
N ILE A 305 16.73 -5.84 18.03
CA ILE A 305 15.87 -6.09 16.88
C ILE A 305 16.58 -5.63 15.61
N SER A 306 16.80 -6.56 14.70
CA SER A 306 17.41 -6.29 13.40
C SER A 306 16.38 -6.56 12.30
N ILE A 307 15.99 -5.52 11.57
CA ILE A 307 15.24 -5.68 10.32
C ILE A 307 16.20 -6.21 9.26
N GLN A 308 15.90 -7.39 8.72
CA GLN A 308 16.74 -8.10 7.76
C GLN A 308 16.41 -7.71 6.32
N ALA A 309 15.12 -7.54 6.03
CA ALA A 309 14.64 -7.15 4.72
C ALA A 309 13.26 -6.49 4.81
N ILE A 310 13.03 -5.52 3.94
CA ILE A 310 11.72 -4.94 3.65
C ILE A 310 11.52 -5.14 2.14
N SER A 311 10.50 -5.91 1.77
CA SER A 311 10.23 -6.23 0.36
C SER A 311 8.88 -5.65 -0.04
N PRO A 312 8.85 -4.57 -0.84
CA PRO A 312 7.60 -4.03 -1.37
C PRO A 312 7.03 -4.91 -2.46
N LEU A 313 5.69 -4.98 -2.50
CA LEU A 313 4.94 -5.65 -3.54
C LEU A 313 3.53 -5.09 -3.63
N TYR A 314 3.06 -4.82 -4.85
CA TYR A 314 1.66 -4.51 -5.10
C TYR A 314 0.79 -5.76 -5.12
N VAL A 315 -0.31 -5.74 -4.40
CA VAL A 315 -1.28 -6.83 -4.38
C VAL A 315 -2.56 -6.36 -5.08
N PRO A 316 -2.96 -7.01 -6.18
CA PRO A 316 -4.16 -6.63 -6.92
C PRO A 316 -5.40 -7.03 -6.13
N ARG A 317 -6.19 -6.02 -5.76
CA ARG A 317 -7.58 -6.19 -5.30
C ARG A 317 -8.49 -6.03 -6.51
N VAL A 318 -9.01 -7.15 -6.99
CA VAL A 318 -9.90 -7.17 -8.15
C VAL A 318 -11.35 -7.12 -7.66
N ARG A 319 -12.18 -6.32 -8.32
CA ARG A 319 -13.62 -6.28 -8.16
C ARG A 319 -14.29 -6.50 -9.51
N GLN A 320 -15.12 -7.53 -9.59
CA GLN A 320 -15.93 -7.83 -10.76
C GLN A 320 -17.39 -7.66 -10.40
N THR A 321 -18.11 -6.88 -11.20
CA THR A 321 -19.51 -6.54 -10.95
C THR A 321 -20.38 -7.14 -12.03
N LEU A 322 -21.08 -8.22 -11.70
CA LEU A 322 -21.96 -8.94 -12.63
C LEU A 322 -23.38 -8.38 -12.58
N GLN A 323 -23.89 -7.89 -13.71
CA GLN A 323 -25.27 -7.41 -13.83
C GLN A 323 -26.17 -8.53 -14.37
N LEU A 324 -27.08 -9.05 -13.54
CA LEU A 324 -28.10 -10.00 -13.97
C LEU A 324 -29.47 -9.33 -13.93
N GLN A 325 -29.94 -8.87 -15.10
CA GLN A 325 -31.18 -8.10 -15.25
C GLN A 325 -31.28 -6.93 -14.26
N GLN A 326 -32.09 -7.07 -13.20
CA GLN A 326 -32.40 -6.01 -12.24
C GLN A 326 -31.45 -6.01 -11.03
N TYR A 327 -30.56 -6.99 -10.93
CA TYR A 327 -29.67 -7.18 -9.78
C TYR A 327 -28.21 -7.09 -10.22
N THR A 328 -27.41 -6.63 -9.28
CA THR A 328 -25.97 -6.45 -9.43
C THR A 328 -25.27 -7.27 -8.36
N TYR A 329 -24.27 -8.04 -8.77
CA TYR A 329 -23.55 -8.98 -7.94
C TYR A 329 -22.06 -8.66 -7.94
N PRO A 330 -21.60 -7.83 -6.98
CA PRO A 330 -20.18 -7.64 -6.71
C PRO A 330 -19.49 -8.93 -6.24
N TYR A 331 -18.33 -9.20 -6.81
CA TYR A 331 -17.41 -10.24 -6.37
C TYR A 331 -16.01 -9.62 -6.28
N SER A 332 -15.42 -9.56 -5.09
CA SER A 332 -14.09 -8.97 -4.89
C SER A 332 -13.13 -9.89 -4.15
N TYR A 333 -11.86 -9.84 -4.54
CA TYR A 333 -10.82 -10.74 -4.06
C TYR A 333 -9.43 -10.13 -4.24
N TYR A 334 -8.47 -10.58 -3.43
CA TYR A 334 -7.05 -10.42 -3.73
C TYR A 334 -6.61 -11.51 -4.71
N ALA A 335 -5.87 -11.15 -5.74
CA ALA A 335 -5.42 -12.08 -6.78
C ALA A 335 -3.90 -12.33 -6.74
N ALA A 336 -3.52 -13.54 -7.11
CA ALA A 336 -2.14 -13.97 -7.34
C ALA A 336 -2.12 -15.04 -8.45
N GLY A 337 -2.50 -14.63 -9.66
CA GLY A 337 -2.66 -15.52 -10.80
C GLY A 337 -3.82 -16.50 -10.60
N PRO A 338 -3.56 -17.82 -10.52
CA PRO A 338 -4.60 -18.82 -10.25
C PRO A 338 -5.06 -18.83 -8.78
N SER A 339 -4.26 -18.27 -7.87
CA SER A 339 -4.59 -18.20 -6.44
C SER A 339 -5.34 -16.91 -6.12
N ARG A 340 -6.28 -16.98 -5.16
CA ARG A 340 -7.04 -15.81 -4.71
C ARG A 340 -7.56 -15.95 -3.29
N VAL A 341 -7.82 -14.82 -2.64
CA VAL A 341 -8.50 -14.73 -1.34
C VAL A 341 -9.74 -13.86 -1.52
N ALA A 342 -10.93 -14.46 -1.38
CA ALA A 342 -12.19 -13.74 -1.50
C ALA A 342 -12.39 -12.75 -0.35
N ILE A 343 -12.87 -11.55 -0.69
CA ILE A 343 -13.20 -10.45 0.23
C ILE A 343 -14.71 -10.28 0.31
N GLU A 344 -15.38 -10.24 -0.85
CA GLU A 344 -16.83 -10.06 -0.98
C GLU A 344 -17.36 -11.04 -2.04
N ASP A 345 -18.45 -11.74 -1.72
CA ASP A 345 -19.13 -12.65 -2.63
C ASP A 345 -20.66 -12.48 -2.54
N GLU A 346 -21.19 -11.52 -3.30
CA GLU A 346 -22.64 -11.31 -3.36
C GLU A 346 -23.34 -12.33 -4.26
N ILE A 347 -22.61 -13.10 -5.08
CA ILE A 347 -23.17 -14.19 -5.89
C ILE A 347 -23.73 -15.28 -4.97
N HIS A 348 -23.03 -15.58 -3.87
CA HIS A 348 -23.46 -16.52 -2.83
C HIS A 348 -24.23 -15.86 -1.68
N ARG A 349 -24.95 -14.76 -1.95
CA ARG A 349 -25.79 -14.10 -0.93
C ARG A 349 -27.22 -13.98 -1.41
N CYS A 350 -28.15 -14.53 -0.62
CA CYS A 350 -29.56 -14.48 -1.00
C CYS A 350 -30.07 -13.03 -0.96
N VAL A 351 -30.57 -12.53 -2.10
CA VAL A 351 -31.13 -11.17 -2.24
C VAL A 351 -32.26 -10.84 -1.25
N HIS A 352 -32.92 -11.85 -0.69
CA HIS A 352 -34.11 -11.67 0.16
C HIS A 352 -33.86 -11.78 1.66
N CYS A 353 -32.85 -12.54 2.08
CA CYS A 353 -32.54 -12.71 3.50
C CYS A 353 -31.06 -12.60 3.83
N GLU A 354 -30.23 -12.26 2.85
CA GLU A 354 -28.80 -12.01 2.99
C GLU A 354 -28.01 -13.20 3.52
N LYS A 355 -28.58 -14.41 3.47
CA LYS A 355 -27.92 -15.62 3.92
C LYS A 355 -26.79 -16.00 2.96
N GLU A 356 -25.60 -16.20 3.51
CA GLU A 356 -24.35 -16.59 2.82
C GLU A 356 -23.99 -18.09 2.99
N THR A 357 -24.76 -18.81 3.80
CA THR A 357 -24.53 -20.22 4.16
C THR A 357 -25.69 -21.13 3.75
N ALA A 358 -26.37 -20.79 2.66
CA ALA A 358 -27.42 -21.67 2.14
C ALA A 358 -26.82 -22.95 1.56
N LYS A 359 -27.60 -24.04 1.54
CA LYS A 359 -27.15 -25.31 0.95
C LYS A 359 -26.99 -25.23 -0.58
N SER A 360 -27.78 -24.36 -1.20
CA SER A 360 -27.78 -24.12 -2.63
C SER A 360 -28.36 -22.74 -2.91
N TYR A 361 -27.88 -22.15 -3.99
CA TYR A 361 -28.41 -20.92 -4.55
C TYR A 361 -29.02 -21.20 -5.92
N THR A 362 -30.14 -20.53 -6.22
CA THR A 362 -30.86 -20.70 -7.48
C THR A 362 -31.17 -19.34 -8.11
N TYR A 363 -30.81 -19.21 -9.37
CA TYR A 363 -31.07 -18.05 -10.21
C TYR A 363 -32.51 -18.03 -10.72
N CYS A 364 -33.14 -16.86 -10.63
CA CYS A 364 -34.48 -16.57 -11.15
C CYS A 364 -34.37 -15.83 -12.49
N ALA A 365 -34.57 -16.54 -13.60
CA ALA A 365 -34.50 -15.99 -14.97
C ALA A 365 -35.53 -14.88 -15.26
N ASN A 366 -36.51 -14.69 -14.39
CA ASN A 366 -37.56 -13.70 -14.59
C ASN A 366 -37.20 -12.28 -14.10
N CYS A 367 -36.26 -12.18 -13.16
CA CYS A 367 -35.85 -10.88 -12.61
C CYS A 367 -34.35 -10.76 -12.38
N GLY A 368 -33.61 -11.85 -12.49
CA GLY A 368 -32.17 -11.91 -12.30
C GLY A 368 -31.71 -12.18 -10.86
N SER A 369 -32.62 -12.48 -9.92
CA SER A 369 -32.22 -12.67 -8.52
C SER A 369 -31.61 -14.05 -8.26
N ILE A 370 -30.57 -14.11 -7.43
CA ILE A 370 -30.01 -15.34 -6.85
C ILE A 370 -30.55 -15.52 -5.42
N ASN A 371 -31.08 -16.70 -5.13
CA ASN A 371 -31.89 -16.94 -3.94
C ASN A 371 -31.52 -18.25 -3.26
N CYS A 372 -31.60 -18.30 -1.93
CA CYS A 372 -31.52 -19.56 -1.20
C CYS A 372 -32.77 -20.42 -1.42
N ASP A 373 -32.67 -21.70 -1.02
CA ASP A 373 -33.74 -22.71 -1.06
C ASP A 373 -35.08 -22.25 -0.46
N SER A 374 -35.08 -21.42 0.59
CA SER A 374 -36.31 -20.91 1.18
C SER A 374 -37.02 -19.84 0.33
N HIS A 375 -36.27 -19.13 -0.53
CA HIS A 375 -36.74 -17.99 -1.32
C HIS A 375 -36.87 -18.25 -2.82
N ILE A 376 -36.73 -19.52 -3.22
CA ILE A 376 -37.03 -19.99 -4.56
C ILE A 376 -38.22 -20.97 -4.53
N LYS A 377 -39.06 -20.94 -5.56
CA LYS A 377 -40.15 -21.89 -5.80
C LYS A 377 -40.13 -22.35 -7.26
N THR A 378 -40.82 -23.42 -7.56
CA THR A 378 -41.03 -23.89 -8.94
C THR A 378 -42.31 -23.29 -9.51
N GLU A 379 -42.20 -22.63 -10.65
CA GLU A 379 -43.33 -22.11 -11.41
C GLU A 379 -44.18 -23.27 -11.98
N ARG A 380 -45.49 -23.10 -12.05
CA ARG A 380 -46.43 -24.17 -12.35
C ARG A 380 -46.50 -24.57 -13.83
N LEU A 381 -46.42 -23.63 -14.76
CA LEU A 381 -46.63 -23.82 -16.19
C LEU A 381 -45.36 -24.28 -16.91
N GLU A 382 -44.24 -23.61 -16.66
CA GLU A 382 -42.95 -23.83 -17.32
C GLU A 382 -42.02 -24.70 -16.47
N GLY A 383 -42.33 -24.89 -15.18
CA GLY A 383 -41.50 -25.69 -14.28
C GLY A 383 -40.17 -25.01 -13.90
N THR A 384 -40.02 -23.72 -14.21
CA THR A 384 -38.79 -22.96 -14.00
C THR A 384 -38.71 -22.39 -12.58
N PRO A 385 -37.50 -22.17 -12.03
CA PRO A 385 -37.34 -21.50 -10.74
C PRO A 385 -37.81 -20.04 -10.75
N VAL A 386 -38.56 -19.65 -9.72
CA VAL A 386 -39.09 -18.30 -9.52
C VAL A 386 -38.91 -17.84 -8.07
N CYS A 387 -38.45 -16.60 -7.87
CA CYS A 387 -38.24 -16.05 -6.53
C CYS A 387 -39.57 -15.72 -5.82
N THR A 388 -39.58 -15.81 -4.49
CA THR A 388 -40.81 -15.64 -3.68
C THR A 388 -41.42 -14.25 -3.75
N ARG A 389 -40.63 -13.21 -4.04
CA ARG A 389 -41.11 -11.82 -4.12
C ARG A 389 -42.02 -11.53 -5.31
N ARG A 390 -41.98 -12.35 -6.37
CA ARG A 390 -42.80 -12.16 -7.59
C ARG A 390 -43.88 -13.23 -7.80
N ILE A 391 -44.16 -14.00 -6.76
CA ILE A 391 -45.27 -14.95 -6.75
C ILE A 391 -46.58 -14.20 -6.53
N CYS A 392 -47.56 -14.39 -7.42
CA CYS A 392 -48.85 -13.68 -7.34
C CYS A 392 -50.03 -14.55 -6.90
N VAL A 393 -49.99 -15.87 -7.10
CA VAL A 393 -51.07 -16.78 -6.68
C VAL A 393 -50.51 -18.10 -6.18
N ASN A 394 -51.01 -18.54 -5.02
CA ASN A 394 -50.79 -19.87 -4.45
C ASN A 394 -51.99 -20.78 -4.79
N PHE A 395 -51.77 -21.88 -5.50
CA PHE A 395 -52.79 -22.92 -5.65
C PHE A 395 -52.58 -24.01 -4.59
N HIS A 396 -53.34 -23.91 -3.50
CA HIS A 396 -53.22 -24.73 -2.29
C HIS A 396 -53.36 -26.25 -2.50
N SER A 397 -53.93 -26.72 -3.62
CA SER A 397 -54.18 -28.15 -3.81
C SER A 397 -52.99 -28.97 -4.34
N LEU A 398 -51.89 -28.34 -4.79
CA LEU A 398 -50.77 -29.06 -5.44
C LEU A 398 -49.35 -28.53 -5.12
N GLY A 399 -49.20 -27.54 -4.23
CA GLY A 399 -47.88 -27.05 -3.81
C GLY A 399 -47.07 -26.29 -4.89
N ARG A 400 -47.71 -25.75 -5.93
CA ARG A 400 -47.07 -25.04 -7.07
C ARG A 400 -47.53 -23.58 -7.18
N TRP A 401 -46.64 -22.71 -7.69
CA TRP A 401 -46.79 -21.24 -7.66
C TRP A 401 -46.76 -20.63 -9.07
N ILE A 402 -47.37 -19.45 -9.26
CA ILE A 402 -47.42 -18.78 -10.57
C ILE A 402 -46.77 -17.39 -10.49
N TYR A 403 -45.91 -17.10 -11.47
CA TYR A 403 -45.27 -15.80 -11.66
C TYR A 403 -46.25 -14.72 -12.13
N CYS A 404 -46.08 -13.49 -11.65
CA CYS A 404 -46.88 -12.36 -12.09
C CYS A 404 -46.41 -11.82 -13.46
N VAL A 405 -47.35 -11.69 -14.42
CA VAL A 405 -47.23 -11.13 -15.79
C VAL A 405 -46.93 -12.19 -16.89
N PRO A 406 -47.23 -11.94 -18.18
CA PRO A 406 -48.52 -12.13 -18.88
C PRO A 406 -49.03 -13.59 -18.93
N LEU A 407 -48.31 -14.56 -18.34
CA LEU A 407 -48.71 -15.97 -18.27
C LEU A 407 -50.05 -16.16 -17.56
N PHE A 408 -50.43 -15.26 -16.65
CA PHE A 408 -51.77 -15.24 -16.05
C PHE A 408 -52.89 -15.10 -17.10
N ARG A 409 -52.66 -14.35 -18.20
CA ARG A 409 -53.61 -14.27 -19.32
C ARG A 409 -53.71 -15.60 -20.08
N ARG A 410 -52.59 -16.33 -20.25
CA ARG A 410 -52.58 -17.69 -20.83
C ARG A 410 -53.30 -18.69 -19.94
N LEU A 411 -53.08 -18.65 -18.62
CA LEU A 411 -53.78 -19.48 -17.63
C LEU A 411 -55.29 -19.22 -17.61
N ARG A 412 -55.71 -17.95 -17.66
CA ARG A 412 -57.14 -17.61 -17.79
C ARG A 412 -57.70 -18.25 -19.05
N SER A 413 -57.04 -18.15 -20.20
CA SER A 413 -57.51 -18.79 -21.43
C SER A 413 -57.58 -20.33 -21.36
N TYR A 414 -56.69 -20.97 -20.60
CA TYR A 414 -56.68 -22.43 -20.40
C TYR A 414 -57.85 -22.88 -19.50
N TYR A 415 -58.13 -22.15 -18.42
CA TYR A 415 -59.25 -22.44 -17.51
C TYR A 415 -60.61 -21.92 -17.97
N THR A 416 -60.67 -21.06 -19.00
CA THR A 416 -61.94 -20.66 -19.64
C THR A 416 -62.32 -21.59 -20.81
N ARG A 417 -61.48 -22.59 -21.14
CA ARG A 417 -61.72 -23.62 -22.17
C ARG A 417 -61.99 -25.02 -21.59
N LEU A 418 -62.00 -25.15 -20.27
CA LEU A 418 -62.59 -26.25 -19.51
C LEU A 418 -63.95 -25.77 -19.00
#